data_AF-A0A523VYK2-F1
#
_entry.id   AF-A0A523VYK2-F1
#
_cell.length_a   1.000
_cell.length_b   1.000
_cell.length_c   1.000
_cell.angle_alpha   90.00
_cell.angle_beta   90.00
_cell.angle_gamma   90.00
#
_symmetry.space_group_name_H-M   'P 1'
#
loop_
_entity.id
_entity.type
_entity.pdbx_description
1 polymer ?
#
loop_
_entity_poly.entity_id
_entity_poly.type
_entity_poly.pdbx_seq_one_letter_code
_entity_poly.pdbx_strand_id
1 'polypeptide(L)'
;MKRQLNKNVRSKVIFVSLAVISSFLLVINFIPIFIANAGITKEFTGDLSTDREAYVNQSNPDMNYFDSLWGKAVIGNSCETFVHFNLELLPKETEKLYFFLNGYSYESIFLPPIEDIEINLILIESNWNSSEITWNNKPRHEEIIDTVNASEIRQSYHVEYYNLENAIDLTEIFKDNQLNEISLCINITENNAELNASVYLDGIQLLWNYEKVIISYTTIISSFIILSMLIGSVYYLRKDVYSCPECETKRKLTERFCSSCGTNFKKDIIIRGSDYQLILIFLWIFAFCEVISFLLIVLPNFYFLLRAFIIIFLLNWVILCSIQILRKIKKYRDLRLNLK
;
A
#
# COMPACT_ATOMS: atom_id res chain seq x y z
N MET A 1 -20.80 -60.01 13.25
CA MET A 1 -21.03 -58.65 12.68
C MET A 1 -20.45 -57.48 13.51
N LYS A 2 -20.19 -57.58 14.83
CA LYS A 2 -19.66 -56.47 15.66
C LYS A 2 -18.29 -55.87 15.23
N ARG A 3 -17.44 -56.60 14.49
CA ARG A 3 -16.10 -56.10 14.08
C ARG A 3 -16.11 -55.05 12.96
N GLN A 4 -17.18 -54.95 12.15
CA GLN A 4 -17.23 -53.99 11.04
C GLN A 4 -17.61 -52.57 11.49
N LEU A 5 -18.38 -52.41 12.56
CA LEU A 5 -18.81 -51.08 13.04
C LEU A 5 -17.62 -50.26 13.59
N ASN A 6 -16.66 -50.92 14.23
CA ASN A 6 -15.54 -50.26 14.90
C ASN A 6 -14.49 -49.70 13.91
N LYS A 7 -14.43 -50.23 12.68
CA LYS A 7 -13.54 -49.69 11.61
C LYS A 7 -14.04 -48.34 11.10
N ASN A 8 -15.35 -48.11 11.04
CA ASN A 8 -15.92 -46.86 10.52
C ASN A 8 -15.73 -45.68 11.46
N VAL A 9 -15.82 -45.90 12.78
CA VAL A 9 -15.60 -44.82 13.77
C VAL A 9 -14.14 -44.39 13.79
N ARG A 10 -13.21 -45.36 13.79
CA ARG A 10 -11.75 -45.07 13.74
C ARG A 10 -11.36 -44.30 12.47
N SER A 11 -11.92 -44.67 11.32
CA SER A 11 -11.68 -43.98 10.05
C SER A 11 -12.13 -42.51 10.09
N LYS A 12 -13.29 -42.22 10.68
CA LYS A 12 -13.80 -40.84 10.80
C LYS A 12 -12.96 -39.99 11.74
N VAL A 13 -12.58 -40.53 12.90
CA VAL A 13 -11.73 -39.82 13.87
C VAL A 13 -10.38 -39.47 13.25
N ILE A 14 -9.75 -40.42 12.55
CA ILE A 14 -8.47 -40.18 11.85
C ILE A 14 -8.62 -39.08 10.79
N PHE A 15 -9.71 -39.10 10.01
CA PHE A 15 -9.95 -38.10 8.97
C PHE A 15 -10.14 -36.70 9.55
N VAL A 16 -10.88 -36.56 10.65
CA VAL A 16 -11.10 -35.26 11.29
C VAL A 16 -9.82 -34.75 11.96
N SER A 17 -9.06 -35.62 12.64
CA SER A 17 -7.77 -35.23 13.21
C SER A 17 -6.79 -34.78 12.14
N LEU A 18 -6.73 -35.46 10.99
CA LEU A 18 -5.92 -35.05 9.84
C LEU A 18 -6.38 -33.70 9.27
N ALA A 19 -7.69 -33.45 9.18
CA ALA A 19 -8.22 -32.18 8.70
C ALA A 19 -7.90 -31.02 9.65
N VAL A 20 -7.98 -31.23 10.97
CA VAL A 20 -7.60 -30.24 11.98
C VAL A 20 -6.10 -29.97 11.94
N ILE A 21 -5.27 -31.01 11.90
CA ILE A 21 -3.81 -30.87 11.83
C ILE A 21 -3.41 -30.18 10.52
N SER A 22 -4.01 -30.54 9.38
CA SER A 22 -3.76 -29.88 8.10
C SER A 22 -4.17 -28.40 8.11
N SER A 23 -5.28 -28.06 8.76
CA SER A 23 -5.73 -26.67 8.90
C SER A 23 -4.77 -25.88 9.80
N PHE A 24 -4.32 -26.49 10.90
CA PHE A 24 -3.38 -25.86 11.83
C PHE A 24 -1.99 -25.66 11.19
N LEU A 25 -1.51 -26.65 10.42
CA LEU A 25 -0.27 -26.55 9.65
C LEU A 25 -0.37 -25.50 8.54
N LEU A 26 -1.54 -25.35 7.90
CA LEU A 26 -1.78 -24.23 6.98
C LEU A 26 -1.65 -22.90 7.70
N VAL A 27 -2.31 -22.71 8.84
CA VAL A 27 -2.22 -21.46 9.61
C VAL A 27 -0.78 -21.15 10.02
N ILE A 28 -0.05 -22.12 10.57
CA ILE A 28 1.35 -21.92 10.98
C ILE A 28 2.24 -21.58 9.79
N ASN A 29 2.08 -22.21 8.64
CA ASN A 29 2.91 -21.92 7.45
C ASN A 29 2.57 -20.57 6.80
N PHE A 30 1.35 -20.06 6.99
CA PHE A 30 0.94 -18.78 6.44
C PHE A 30 1.25 -17.58 7.37
N ILE A 31 1.38 -17.78 8.69
CA ILE A 31 1.75 -16.71 9.63
C ILE A 31 3.06 -15.99 9.25
N PRO A 32 4.17 -16.67 8.90
CA PRO A 32 5.41 -16.02 8.47
C PRO A 32 5.22 -15.18 7.20
N ILE A 33 4.42 -15.67 6.25
CA ILE A 33 4.09 -14.94 5.02
C ILE A 33 3.25 -13.70 5.33
N PHE A 34 2.36 -13.76 6.32
CA PHE A 34 1.59 -12.61 6.79
C PHE A 34 2.42 -11.61 7.58
N ILE A 35 3.36 -12.05 8.41
CA ILE A 35 4.28 -11.17 9.12
C ILE A 35 5.20 -10.46 8.12
N ALA A 36 5.68 -11.18 7.09
CA ALA A 36 6.48 -10.59 6.02
C ALA A 36 5.69 -9.57 5.16
N ASN A 37 4.39 -9.78 4.96
CA ASN A 37 3.55 -8.92 4.11
C ASN A 37 2.73 -7.86 4.86
N ALA A 38 2.64 -7.90 6.19
CA ALA A 38 1.94 -6.90 6.99
C ALA A 38 2.72 -5.57 7.08
N GLY A 39 4.01 -5.60 6.76
CA GLY A 39 4.90 -4.43 6.73
C GLY A 39 5.40 -4.12 5.32
N ILE A 40 4.54 -4.15 4.29
CA ILE A 40 4.92 -3.57 2.99
C ILE A 40 4.88 -2.05 3.17
N THR A 41 6.05 -1.47 3.45
CA THR A 41 6.27 -0.04 3.27
C THR A 41 6.22 0.21 1.77
N LYS A 42 5.34 1.13 1.36
CA LYS A 42 5.38 1.66 0.01
C LYS A 42 5.97 3.05 0.09
N GLU A 43 7.04 3.24 -0.66
CA GLU A 43 7.67 4.52 -0.88
C GLU A 43 6.82 5.30 -1.91
N PHE A 44 6.48 6.54 -1.56
CA PHE A 44 5.82 7.47 -2.45
C PHE A 44 6.76 8.63 -2.69
N THR A 45 7.15 8.82 -3.95
CA THR A 45 8.00 9.93 -4.37
C THR A 45 7.23 10.86 -5.30
N GLY A 46 7.59 12.13 -5.28
CA GLY A 46 7.12 13.11 -6.23
C GLY A 46 8.09 14.28 -6.34
N ASP A 47 7.83 15.13 -7.31
CA ASP A 47 8.54 16.35 -7.61
C ASP A 47 7.64 17.57 -7.35
N LEU A 48 8.27 18.69 -7.01
CA LEU A 48 7.63 19.99 -6.86
C LEU A 48 8.49 21.01 -7.60
N SER A 49 7.90 21.65 -8.60
CA SER A 49 8.55 22.73 -9.35
C SER A 49 8.53 24.02 -8.55
N THR A 50 9.40 24.95 -8.95
CA THR A 50 9.37 26.33 -8.49
C THR A 50 8.04 27.00 -8.87
N ASP A 51 7.53 27.88 -8.01
CA ASP A 51 6.37 28.75 -8.30
C ASP A 51 6.77 30.21 -8.51
N ARG A 52 7.92 30.63 -7.98
CA ARG A 52 8.55 31.92 -8.25
C ARG A 52 10.05 31.74 -8.45
N GLU A 53 10.59 32.50 -9.38
CA GLU A 53 12.01 32.52 -9.70
C GLU A 53 12.43 33.96 -10.01
N ALA A 54 13.67 34.32 -9.66
CA ALA A 54 14.26 35.58 -10.07
C ALA A 54 15.77 35.41 -10.26
N TYR A 55 16.33 36.14 -11.20
CA TYR A 55 17.78 36.20 -11.40
C TYR A 55 18.24 37.66 -11.32
N VAL A 56 19.30 37.87 -10.54
CA VAL A 56 19.94 39.19 -10.38
C VAL A 56 21.41 39.12 -10.75
N ASN A 57 21.91 40.24 -11.24
CA ASN A 57 23.29 40.38 -11.64
C ASN A 57 23.85 41.70 -11.11
N GLN A 58 24.96 41.63 -10.37
CA GLN A 58 25.61 42.81 -9.79
C GLN A 58 26.01 43.85 -10.84
N SER A 59 26.40 43.42 -12.04
CA SER A 59 26.80 44.31 -13.12
C SER A 59 25.63 45.08 -13.74
N ASN A 60 24.38 44.66 -13.46
CA ASN A 60 23.16 45.37 -13.83
C ASN A 60 22.20 45.42 -12.63
N PRO A 61 22.51 46.23 -11.61
CA PRO A 61 21.96 46.04 -10.28
C PRO A 61 20.48 46.42 -10.13
N ASP A 62 19.94 47.16 -11.09
CA ASP A 62 18.53 47.57 -11.15
C ASP A 62 17.69 46.69 -12.09
N MET A 63 18.29 45.67 -12.73
CA MET A 63 17.60 44.76 -13.62
C MET A 63 17.23 43.46 -12.93
N ASN A 64 16.04 42.99 -13.27
CA ASN A 64 15.53 41.66 -12.99
C ASN A 64 15.47 40.89 -14.30
N TYR A 65 16.08 39.71 -14.35
CA TYR A 65 16.00 38.86 -15.54
C TYR A 65 14.97 37.76 -15.32
N PHE A 66 13.98 37.72 -16.21
CA PHE A 66 12.84 36.80 -16.15
C PHE A 66 12.99 35.57 -17.06
N ASP A 67 14.16 35.32 -17.63
CA ASP A 67 14.33 34.18 -18.55
C ASP A 67 14.51 32.88 -17.74
N SER A 68 13.39 32.17 -17.57
CA SER A 68 13.09 31.21 -16.49
C SER A 68 13.93 29.92 -16.49
N LEU A 69 14.88 29.74 -17.40
CA LEU A 69 15.65 28.48 -17.51
C LEU A 69 17.12 28.71 -17.88
N TRP A 70 17.56 29.96 -17.82
CA TRP A 70 18.92 30.34 -18.13
C TRP A 70 19.42 31.20 -16.98
N GLY A 71 19.54 30.58 -15.81
CA GLY A 71 20.43 31.07 -14.76
C GLY A 71 21.84 31.08 -15.31
N LYS A 72 22.16 32.11 -16.09
CA LYS A 72 23.47 32.28 -16.70
C LYS A 72 24.35 32.90 -15.63
N ALA A 73 24.92 32.08 -14.76
CA ALA A 73 26.04 32.53 -13.97
C ALA A 73 27.25 32.61 -14.90
N VAL A 74 27.43 33.79 -15.52
CA VAL A 74 28.70 34.12 -16.16
C VAL A 74 29.66 34.44 -15.01
N ILE A 75 30.64 33.56 -14.81
CA ILE A 75 31.66 33.71 -13.78
C ILE A 75 32.46 34.98 -14.09
N GLY A 76 32.67 35.81 -13.06
CA GLY A 76 33.20 37.17 -13.15
C GLY A 76 32.17 38.29 -12.92
N ASN A 77 30.86 37.99 -12.93
CA ASN A 77 29.80 38.87 -12.43
C ASN A 77 29.09 38.16 -11.27
N SER A 78 28.99 38.76 -10.09
CA SER A 78 28.23 38.15 -9.00
C SER A 78 26.76 38.06 -9.40
N CYS A 79 26.28 36.83 -9.61
CA CYS A 79 24.92 36.52 -10.02
C CYS A 79 24.28 35.63 -8.96
N GLU A 80 23.01 35.89 -8.66
CA GLU A 80 22.24 35.08 -7.72
C GLU A 80 20.92 34.68 -8.37
N THR A 81 20.56 33.40 -8.20
CA THR A 81 19.29 32.85 -8.64
C THR A 81 18.43 32.57 -7.41
N PHE A 82 17.27 33.19 -7.34
CA PHE A 82 16.29 33.00 -6.27
C PHE A 82 15.19 32.09 -6.75
N VAL A 83 14.86 31.09 -5.95
CA VAL A 83 13.76 30.16 -6.22
C VAL A 83 12.89 30.02 -4.99
N HIS A 84 11.59 29.89 -5.22
CA HIS A 84 10.60 29.66 -4.19
C HIS A 84 9.87 28.35 -4.49
N PHE A 85 9.46 27.66 -3.43
CA PHE A 85 8.61 26.49 -3.51
C PHE A 85 7.47 26.59 -2.50
N ASN A 86 6.24 26.37 -2.98
CA ASN A 86 5.06 26.24 -2.13
C ASN A 86 4.93 24.80 -1.61
N LEU A 87 5.24 24.61 -0.33
CA LEU A 87 5.24 23.31 0.35
C LEU A 87 3.84 22.90 0.83
N GLU A 88 2.82 23.76 0.76
CA GLU A 88 1.44 23.38 1.10
C GLU A 88 0.88 22.28 0.19
N LEU A 89 1.48 22.11 -1.00
CA LEU A 89 1.14 21.06 -1.95
C LEU A 89 1.72 19.69 -1.57
N LEU A 90 2.68 19.65 -0.62
CA LEU A 90 3.28 18.40 -0.19
C LEU A 90 2.32 17.59 0.68
N PRO A 91 2.34 16.24 0.56
CA PRO A 91 1.66 15.38 1.52
C PRO A 91 2.13 15.69 2.95
N LYS A 92 1.20 15.73 3.91
CA LYS A 92 1.53 15.98 5.32
C LYS A 92 2.44 14.91 5.91
N GLU A 93 2.44 13.73 5.29
CA GLU A 93 3.29 12.61 5.67
C GLU A 93 4.72 12.72 5.11
N THR A 94 5.08 13.76 4.35
CA THR A 94 6.42 13.93 3.77
C THR A 94 7.50 13.79 4.85
N GLU A 95 8.39 12.81 4.68
CA GLU A 95 9.43 12.48 5.65
C GLU A 95 10.80 13.00 5.22
N LYS A 96 11.02 13.12 3.91
CA LYS A 96 12.28 13.56 3.32
C LYS A 96 12.00 14.59 2.23
N LEU A 97 12.84 15.61 2.17
CA LEU A 97 12.79 16.67 1.18
C LEU A 97 14.21 16.91 0.66
N TYR A 98 14.37 16.85 -0.65
CA TYR A 98 15.65 17.02 -1.32
C TYR A 98 15.55 18.13 -2.35
N PHE A 99 16.56 18.99 -2.41
CA PHE A 99 16.72 19.95 -3.49
C PHE A 99 17.59 19.36 -4.59
N PHE A 100 17.09 19.47 -5.82
CA PHE A 100 17.74 18.95 -7.00
C PHE A 100 17.99 20.09 -8.00
N LEU A 101 19.19 20.07 -8.57
CA LEU A 101 19.70 21.09 -9.47
C LEU A 101 20.48 20.38 -10.57
N ASN A 102 20.21 20.65 -11.84
CA ASN A 102 21.12 20.26 -12.91
C ASN A 102 22.01 21.45 -13.26
N GLY A 103 23.33 21.28 -13.11
CA GLY A 103 24.29 22.27 -13.60
C GLY A 103 24.95 21.75 -14.86
N TYR A 104 25.10 22.57 -15.90
CA TYR A 104 25.92 22.24 -17.08
C TYR A 104 26.89 23.36 -17.42
N SER A 105 28.06 22.98 -17.94
CA SER A 105 29.07 23.91 -18.45
C SER A 105 29.09 23.81 -19.98
N TYR A 106 29.12 24.95 -20.67
CA TYR A 106 29.25 24.96 -22.12
C TYR A 106 30.73 24.99 -22.51
N GLU A 107 31.25 23.90 -23.08
CA GLU A 107 32.63 23.83 -23.60
C GLU A 107 32.81 24.76 -24.81
N SER A 108 33.11 26.05 -24.58
CA SER A 108 33.73 26.89 -25.61
C SER A 108 35.24 27.01 -25.36
N ILE A 109 35.96 25.98 -25.79
CA ILE A 109 37.35 25.95 -26.28
C ILE A 109 38.51 26.34 -25.32
N PHE A 110 38.33 27.11 -24.26
CA PHE A 110 39.42 27.35 -23.27
C PHE A 110 38.85 27.71 -21.90
N LEU A 111 38.32 26.72 -21.18
CA LEU A 111 37.88 26.94 -19.81
C LEU A 111 38.78 26.19 -18.81
N PRO A 112 39.17 26.85 -17.71
CA PRO A 112 39.96 26.27 -16.62
C PRO A 112 39.17 25.18 -15.87
N PRO A 113 39.84 24.39 -15.01
CA PRO A 113 39.20 23.29 -14.30
C PRO A 113 37.98 23.79 -13.49
N ILE A 114 36.88 23.05 -13.60
CA ILE A 114 35.61 23.29 -12.90
C ILE A 114 35.79 23.21 -11.35
N GLU A 115 36.97 22.75 -10.89
CA GLU A 115 37.37 22.57 -9.49
C GLU A 115 37.37 23.87 -8.65
N ASP A 116 37.43 25.04 -9.28
CA ASP A 116 37.51 26.34 -8.58
C ASP A 116 36.15 27.04 -8.42
N ILE A 117 35.05 26.40 -8.83
CA ILE A 117 33.70 26.96 -8.78
C ILE A 117 32.91 26.30 -7.65
N GLU A 118 32.34 27.13 -6.78
CA GLU A 118 31.47 26.70 -5.69
C GLU A 118 30.04 27.19 -5.94
N ILE A 119 29.09 26.27 -5.78
CA ILE A 119 27.66 26.54 -5.85
C ILE A 119 27.13 26.51 -4.42
N ASN A 120 26.83 27.68 -3.86
CA ASN A 120 26.25 27.82 -2.54
C ASN A 120 24.73 27.80 -2.65
N LEU A 121 24.09 26.91 -1.89
CA LEU A 121 22.67 26.94 -1.65
C LEU A 121 22.40 27.64 -0.31
N ILE A 122 21.62 28.71 -0.33
CA ILE A 122 21.46 29.62 0.79
C ILE A 122 19.97 29.77 1.11
N LEU A 123 19.59 29.62 2.38
CA LEU A 123 18.24 29.93 2.85
C LEU A 123 18.03 31.45 2.89
N ILE A 124 16.86 31.90 2.45
CA ILE A 124 16.48 33.32 2.44
C ILE A 124 15.03 33.51 2.90
N GLU A 125 14.70 34.74 3.30
CA GLU A 125 13.32 35.14 3.56
C GLU A 125 12.41 34.88 2.35
N SER A 126 11.19 34.38 2.55
CA SER A 126 10.24 34.06 1.46
C SER A 126 9.31 35.20 1.03
N ASN A 127 9.45 36.36 1.67
CA ASN A 127 8.61 37.55 1.50
C ASN A 127 9.00 38.41 0.28
N TRP A 128 9.31 37.80 -0.87
CA TRP A 128 9.78 38.53 -2.05
C TRP A 128 8.88 38.35 -3.28
N ASN A 129 8.91 39.34 -4.16
CA ASN A 129 8.18 39.33 -5.42
C ASN A 129 9.16 39.09 -6.57
N SER A 130 8.95 38.02 -7.32
CA SER A 130 9.80 37.66 -8.47
C SER A 130 9.93 38.76 -9.50
N SER A 131 9.00 39.71 -9.55
CA SER A 131 9.02 40.82 -10.49
C SER A 131 9.74 42.08 -10.03
N GLU A 132 9.99 42.19 -8.72
CA GLU A 132 10.55 43.40 -8.10
C GLU A 132 11.98 43.19 -7.59
N ILE A 133 12.44 41.94 -7.50
CA ILE A 133 13.81 41.62 -7.11
C ILE A 133 14.81 42.19 -8.13
N THR A 134 15.80 42.90 -7.61
CA THR A 134 16.99 43.40 -8.29
C THR A 134 18.19 43.16 -7.37
N TRP A 135 19.41 43.37 -7.86
CA TRP A 135 20.60 43.24 -7.01
C TRP A 135 20.54 44.15 -5.77
N ASN A 136 19.95 45.34 -5.92
CA ASN A 136 19.91 46.37 -4.87
C ASN A 136 18.87 46.11 -3.78
N ASN A 137 17.83 45.29 -4.05
CA ASN A 137 16.75 45.00 -3.10
C ASN A 137 16.49 43.50 -2.89
N LYS A 138 17.44 42.65 -3.31
CA LYS A 138 17.36 41.19 -3.14
C LYS A 138 17.17 40.78 -1.67
N PRO A 139 16.54 39.62 -1.40
CA PRO A 139 16.41 39.06 -0.06
C PRO A 139 17.77 38.91 0.63
N ARG A 140 17.77 39.01 1.97
CA ARG A 140 18.98 38.77 2.75
C ARG A 140 19.29 37.28 2.81
N HIS A 141 20.57 36.95 2.74
CA HIS A 141 21.08 35.62 3.02
C HIS A 141 20.97 35.34 4.52
N GLU A 142 20.32 34.24 4.89
CA GLU A 142 20.18 33.84 6.29
C GLU A 142 21.28 32.83 6.67
N GLU A 143 21.31 31.70 5.98
CA GLU A 143 22.19 30.58 6.29
C GLU A 143 22.61 29.86 4.99
N ILE A 144 23.90 29.51 4.87
CA ILE A 144 24.37 28.63 3.80
C ILE A 144 24.01 27.20 4.21
N ILE A 145 23.12 26.57 3.44
CA ILE A 145 22.65 25.20 3.68
C ILE A 145 23.71 24.20 3.22
N ASP A 146 24.25 24.42 2.03
CA ASP A 146 25.25 23.54 1.43
C ASP A 146 26.11 24.30 0.42
N THR A 147 27.31 23.78 0.18
CA THR A 147 28.24 24.28 -0.83
C THR A 147 28.72 23.11 -1.66
N VAL A 148 28.35 23.09 -2.94
CA VAL A 148 28.74 22.03 -3.86
C VAL A 148 29.84 22.54 -4.78
N ASN A 149 30.96 21.83 -4.84
CA ASN A 149 31.98 22.13 -5.83
C ASN A 149 31.50 21.70 -7.21
N ALA A 150 31.57 22.60 -8.20
CA ALA A 150 31.09 22.31 -9.54
C ALA A 150 31.87 21.17 -10.21
N SER A 151 33.08 20.80 -9.75
CA SER A 151 33.77 19.60 -10.25
C SER A 151 33.03 18.29 -9.96
N GLU A 152 32.10 18.29 -9.00
CA GLU A 152 31.22 17.16 -8.72
C GLU A 152 30.11 17.00 -9.78
N ILE A 153 29.92 18.00 -10.65
CA ILE A 153 29.04 17.95 -11.82
C ILE A 153 29.64 16.97 -12.83
N ARG A 154 29.10 15.74 -12.89
CA ARG A 154 29.65 14.69 -13.77
C ARG A 154 29.27 14.93 -15.23
N GLN A 155 30.27 14.83 -16.10
CA GLN A 155 30.11 14.83 -17.55
C GLN A 155 29.39 13.55 -18.01
N SER A 156 28.21 13.68 -18.62
CA SER A 156 27.54 12.55 -19.28
C SER A 156 28.16 12.31 -20.66
N TYR A 157 28.60 11.08 -20.94
CA TYR A 157 29.26 10.72 -22.20
C TYR A 157 28.33 10.72 -23.44
N HIS A 158 27.01 10.82 -23.26
CA HIS A 158 26.04 10.61 -24.34
C HIS A 158 24.97 11.69 -24.49
N VAL A 159 25.03 12.76 -23.70
CA VAL A 159 24.20 13.95 -23.89
C VAL A 159 24.98 15.15 -23.37
N GLU A 160 24.88 16.30 -24.04
CA GLU A 160 25.45 17.60 -23.61
C GLU A 160 24.78 18.15 -22.32
N TYR A 161 24.40 17.26 -21.39
CA TYR A 161 23.83 17.61 -20.09
C TYR A 161 24.70 17.00 -19.01
N TYR A 162 25.19 17.85 -18.12
CA TYR A 162 25.86 17.40 -16.92
C TYR A 162 24.80 17.34 -15.82
N ASN A 163 24.80 16.26 -15.04
CA ASN A 163 23.91 16.11 -13.90
C ASN A 163 24.73 16.35 -12.64
N LEU A 164 24.35 17.34 -11.84
CA LEU A 164 24.79 17.38 -10.44
C LEU A 164 23.94 16.30 -9.73
N GLU A 165 24.48 15.10 -9.56
CA GLU A 165 23.80 14.00 -8.85
C GLU A 165 23.69 14.24 -7.33
N ASN A 166 24.00 15.44 -6.84
CA ASN A 166 23.90 15.80 -5.44
C ASN A 166 22.51 16.37 -5.14
N ALA A 167 21.62 15.48 -4.68
CA ALA A 167 20.41 15.87 -3.99
C ALA A 167 20.80 16.47 -2.62
N ILE A 168 20.56 17.77 -2.42
CA ILE A 168 20.83 18.44 -1.14
C ILE A 168 19.69 18.11 -0.19
N ASP A 169 19.99 17.52 0.97
CA ASP A 169 18.99 17.12 1.95
C ASP A 169 18.47 18.33 2.74
N LEU A 170 17.21 18.70 2.53
CA LEU A 170 16.52 19.79 3.21
C LEU A 170 15.58 19.29 4.32
N THR A 171 15.66 18.00 4.68
CA THR A 171 14.69 17.35 5.56
C THR A 171 14.64 17.98 6.95
N GLU A 172 15.78 18.35 7.53
CA GLU A 172 15.83 18.97 8.86
C GLU A 172 15.21 20.37 8.84
N ILE A 173 15.58 21.20 7.86
CA ILE A 173 15.02 22.56 7.67
C ILE A 173 13.50 22.52 7.50
N PHE A 174 13.02 21.56 6.71
CA PHE A 174 11.58 21.34 6.49
C PHE A 174 10.85 20.94 7.79
N LYS A 175 11.41 20.00 8.55
CA LYS A 175 10.76 19.43 9.75
C LYS A 175 10.74 20.39 10.93
N ASP A 176 11.83 21.10 11.18
CA ASP A 176 11.98 21.93 12.39
C ASP A 176 11.07 23.16 12.36
N ASN A 177 10.76 23.65 11.16
CA ASN A 177 10.07 24.92 10.98
C ASN A 177 8.60 24.79 10.53
N GLN A 178 8.09 23.58 10.29
CA GLN A 178 6.73 23.33 9.74
C GLN A 178 6.39 24.30 8.60
N LEU A 179 7.33 24.47 7.68
CA LEU A 179 7.25 25.50 6.67
C LEU A 179 6.16 25.16 5.64
N ASN A 180 5.33 26.15 5.33
CA ASN A 180 4.43 26.11 4.18
C ASN A 180 5.13 26.52 2.88
N GLU A 181 6.33 27.12 2.99
CA GLU A 181 7.09 27.64 1.87
C GLU A 181 8.59 27.62 2.17
N ILE A 182 9.41 27.51 1.13
CA ILE A 182 10.85 27.62 1.24
C ILE A 182 11.39 28.45 0.09
N SER A 183 12.29 29.38 0.40
CA SER A 183 13.02 30.16 -0.59
C SER A 183 14.50 29.88 -0.49
N LEU A 184 15.13 29.71 -1.63
CA LEU A 184 16.54 29.40 -1.74
C LEU A 184 17.20 30.41 -2.69
N CYS A 185 18.41 30.83 -2.33
CA CYS A 185 19.31 31.56 -3.19
C CYS A 185 20.43 30.62 -3.61
N ILE A 186 20.63 30.47 -4.92
CA ILE A 186 21.76 29.79 -5.51
C ILE A 186 22.78 30.86 -5.90
N ASN A 187 23.91 30.85 -5.22
CA ASN A 187 25.00 31.79 -5.44
C ASN A 187 26.23 31.03 -5.93
N ILE A 188 26.73 31.40 -7.11
CA ILE A 188 27.91 30.77 -7.70
C ILE A 188 29.11 31.65 -7.40
N THR A 189 30.03 31.14 -6.58
CA THR A 189 31.27 31.81 -6.20
C THR A 189 32.46 31.15 -6.86
N GLU A 190 33.51 31.93 -7.04
CA GLU A 190 34.75 31.50 -7.65
C GLU A 190 35.88 31.70 -6.65
N ASN A 191 36.72 30.68 -6.46
CA ASN A 191 37.85 30.76 -5.52
C ASN A 191 39.07 31.48 -6.13
N ASN A 192 39.12 31.67 -7.46
CA ASN A 192 40.21 32.31 -8.18
C ASN A 192 39.70 33.38 -9.17
N ALA A 193 39.90 34.67 -8.92
CA ALA A 193 39.30 35.79 -9.67
C ALA A 193 39.67 35.95 -11.17
N GLU A 194 40.25 34.94 -11.83
CA GLU A 194 40.76 35.02 -13.21
C GLU A 194 40.01 34.12 -14.21
N LEU A 195 38.99 33.35 -13.81
CA LEU A 195 38.35 32.37 -14.69
C LEU A 195 37.03 32.90 -15.29
N ASN A 196 37.00 33.04 -16.62
CA ASN A 196 35.77 33.34 -17.35
C ASN A 196 34.99 32.06 -17.68
N ALA A 197 34.57 31.28 -16.68
CA ALA A 197 33.70 30.13 -16.91
C ALA A 197 32.21 30.52 -16.91
N SER A 198 31.33 29.66 -17.40
CA SER A 198 29.88 29.87 -17.31
C SER A 198 29.23 28.57 -16.90
N VAL A 199 28.53 28.60 -15.77
CA VAL A 199 27.71 27.48 -15.30
C VAL A 199 26.26 27.87 -15.53
N TYR A 200 25.55 26.98 -16.18
CA TYR A 200 24.12 27.09 -16.43
C TYR A 200 23.40 26.15 -15.48
N LEU A 201 22.34 26.66 -14.88
CA LEU A 201 21.48 25.93 -13.96
C LEU A 201 20.14 25.64 -14.63
N ASP A 202 19.67 24.40 -14.56
CA ASP A 202 18.41 23.93 -15.12
C ASP A 202 17.80 22.83 -14.22
N GLY A 203 16.53 22.50 -14.43
CA GLY A 203 15.84 21.41 -13.72
C GLY A 203 15.76 21.60 -12.21
N ILE A 204 15.62 22.85 -11.75
CA ILE A 204 15.50 23.18 -10.34
C ILE A 204 14.16 22.63 -9.81
N GLN A 205 14.23 21.68 -8.89
CA GLN A 205 13.04 21.02 -8.34
C GLN A 205 13.30 20.52 -6.92
N LEU A 206 12.22 20.40 -6.13
CA LEU A 206 12.24 19.65 -4.89
C LEU A 206 11.73 18.23 -5.13
N LEU A 207 12.47 17.24 -4.66
CA LEU A 207 12.04 15.85 -4.60
C LEU A 207 11.60 15.54 -3.17
N TRP A 208 10.42 14.97 -3.02
CA TRP A 208 9.90 14.59 -1.71
C TRP A 208 9.60 13.10 -1.66
N ASN A 209 9.64 12.55 -0.44
CA ASN A 209 9.35 11.15 -0.21
C ASN A 209 8.65 10.94 1.15
N TYR A 210 7.69 10.04 1.19
CA TYR A 210 7.22 9.43 2.43
C TYR A 210 7.02 7.93 2.30
N GLU A 211 7.31 7.22 3.40
CA GLU A 211 6.97 5.82 3.53
C GLU A 211 5.61 5.67 4.22
N LYS A 212 4.71 4.91 3.61
CA LYS A 212 3.46 4.51 4.26
C LYS A 212 3.42 3.02 4.40
N VAL A 213 3.22 2.55 5.63
CA VAL A 213 2.88 1.15 5.89
C VAL A 213 1.48 0.92 5.33
N ILE A 214 1.41 0.28 4.17
CA ILE A 214 0.16 -0.19 3.64
C ILE A 214 -0.03 -1.57 4.24
N ILE A 215 -0.84 -1.66 5.30
CA ILE A 215 -1.33 -2.96 5.76
C ILE A 215 -2.07 -3.55 4.57
N SER A 216 -1.48 -4.56 3.94
CA SER A 216 -2.09 -5.18 2.78
C SER A 216 -3.45 -5.74 3.21
N TYR A 217 -4.53 -5.21 2.63
CA TYR A 217 -5.89 -5.67 2.91
C TYR A 217 -6.06 -7.17 2.66
N THR A 218 -5.19 -7.77 1.84
CA THR A 218 -5.11 -9.23 1.66
C THR A 218 -4.83 -9.95 2.98
N THR A 219 -4.02 -9.35 3.87
CA THR A 219 -3.65 -9.89 5.19
C THR A 219 -4.84 -9.86 6.14
N ILE A 220 -5.69 -8.83 6.07
CA ILE A 220 -6.92 -8.75 6.88
C ILE A 220 -7.95 -9.77 6.39
N ILE A 221 -8.16 -9.83 5.07
CA ILE A 221 -9.13 -10.75 4.44
C ILE A 221 -8.76 -12.21 4.68
N SER A 222 -7.48 -12.56 4.51
CA SER A 222 -7.01 -13.93 4.76
C SER A 222 -7.15 -14.34 6.22
N SER A 223 -6.88 -13.43 7.16
CA SER A 223 -7.04 -13.65 8.60
C SER A 223 -8.51 -13.94 8.94
N PHE A 224 -9.43 -13.22 8.30
CA PHE A 224 -10.87 -13.43 8.44
C PHE A 224 -11.34 -14.78 7.86
N ILE A 225 -10.83 -15.15 6.68
CA ILE A 225 -11.13 -16.45 6.04
C ILE A 225 -10.65 -17.60 6.93
N ILE A 226 -9.41 -17.53 7.42
CA ILE A 226 -8.83 -18.53 8.32
C ILE A 226 -9.66 -18.67 9.60
N LEU A 227 -10.07 -17.55 10.20
CA LEU A 227 -10.93 -17.55 11.40
C LEU A 227 -12.28 -18.22 11.12
N SER A 228 -12.91 -17.93 9.98
CA SER A 228 -14.18 -18.56 9.60
C SER A 228 -14.05 -20.08 9.42
N MET A 229 -12.94 -20.55 8.83
CA MET A 229 -12.65 -21.97 8.66
C MET A 229 -12.41 -22.68 9.99
N LEU A 230 -11.74 -22.03 10.94
CA LEU A 230 -11.54 -22.54 12.30
C LEU A 230 -12.86 -22.65 13.07
N ILE A 231 -13.73 -21.65 13.00
CA ILE A 231 -15.05 -21.69 13.64
C ILE A 231 -15.91 -22.83 13.06
N GLY A 232 -15.92 -22.98 11.73
CA GLY A 232 -16.67 -24.04 11.06
C GLY A 232 -16.21 -25.45 11.45
N SER A 233 -14.91 -25.66 11.57
CA SER A 233 -14.34 -26.97 11.93
C SER A 233 -14.58 -27.34 13.40
N VAL A 234 -14.44 -26.39 14.34
CA VAL A 234 -14.77 -26.61 15.76
C VAL A 234 -16.26 -26.93 15.95
N TYR A 235 -17.14 -26.26 15.21
CA TYR A 235 -18.58 -26.49 15.32
C TYR A 235 -19.01 -27.86 14.76
N TYR A 236 -18.36 -28.32 13.68
CA TYR A 236 -18.61 -29.65 13.10
C TYR A 236 -18.21 -30.77 14.06
N LEU A 237 -17.07 -30.63 14.74
CA LEU A 237 -16.57 -31.58 15.73
C LEU A 237 -17.54 -31.81 16.90
N ARG A 238 -18.23 -30.77 17.35
CA ARG A 238 -19.14 -30.85 18.51
C ARG A 238 -20.40 -31.69 18.23
N LYS A 239 -20.79 -31.85 16.96
CA LYS A 239 -22.02 -32.55 16.56
C LYS A 239 -21.93 -34.07 16.69
N ASP A 240 -20.75 -34.65 16.52
CA ASP A 240 -20.56 -36.11 16.48
C ASP A 240 -20.27 -36.73 17.86
N VAL A 241 -20.06 -35.92 18.90
CA VAL A 241 -19.71 -36.41 20.25
C VAL A 241 -20.95 -36.89 21.04
N TYR A 242 -22.17 -36.56 20.62
CA TYR A 242 -23.39 -36.82 21.42
C TYR A 242 -24.30 -37.95 20.91
N SER A 243 -23.85 -38.84 20.03
CA SER A 243 -24.64 -40.03 19.66
C SER A 243 -24.38 -41.19 20.62
N CYS A 244 -25.35 -41.49 21.49
CA CYS A 244 -25.33 -42.63 22.41
C CYS A 244 -25.15 -43.95 21.63
N PRO A 245 -24.10 -44.74 21.90
CA PRO A 245 -23.77 -45.95 21.14
C PRO A 245 -24.84 -47.07 21.24
N GLU A 246 -25.66 -47.06 22.28
CA GLU A 246 -26.76 -48.04 22.44
C GLU A 246 -27.96 -47.75 21.53
N CYS A 247 -28.16 -46.51 21.08
CA CYS A 247 -29.29 -46.12 20.25
C CYS A 247 -29.07 -46.36 18.75
N GLU A 248 -27.83 -46.47 18.31
CA GLU A 248 -27.49 -46.55 16.88
C GLU A 248 -27.74 -47.95 16.29
N THR A 249 -27.75 -48.99 17.13
CA THR A 249 -27.91 -50.39 16.69
C THR A 249 -29.36 -50.88 16.60
N LYS A 250 -30.33 -50.19 17.21
CA LYS A 250 -31.76 -50.58 17.21
C LYS A 250 -32.63 -49.82 16.20
N ARG A 251 -32.03 -49.08 15.27
CA ARG A 251 -32.75 -48.20 14.32
C ARG A 251 -33.34 -48.94 13.11
N LYS A 252 -33.98 -50.08 13.33
CA LYS A 252 -34.93 -50.68 12.39
C LYS A 252 -36.24 -50.96 13.13
N LEU A 253 -37.21 -50.11 12.83
CA LEU A 253 -38.65 -50.27 13.06
C LEU A 253 -39.13 -50.07 14.51
N THR A 254 -40.03 -49.09 14.65
CA THR A 254 -40.81 -48.67 15.82
C THR A 254 -40.13 -47.68 16.78
N GLU A 255 -40.75 -46.50 16.83
CA GLU A 255 -40.47 -45.39 17.74
C GLU A 255 -40.72 -45.81 19.19
N ARG A 256 -39.69 -46.28 19.90
CA ARG A 256 -39.67 -46.20 21.37
C ARG A 256 -38.29 -45.76 21.84
N PHE A 257 -38.30 -44.73 22.69
CA PHE A 257 -37.13 -44.11 23.30
C PHE A 257 -36.32 -45.15 24.10
N CYS A 258 -34.99 -45.01 24.07
CA CYS A 258 -34.07 -45.84 24.83
C CYS A 258 -34.13 -45.46 26.32
N SER A 259 -34.42 -46.43 27.19
CA SER A 259 -34.60 -46.23 28.63
C SER A 259 -33.30 -45.90 29.39
N SER A 260 -32.13 -46.21 28.83
CA SER A 260 -30.84 -46.00 29.51
C SER A 260 -30.23 -44.60 29.32
N CYS A 261 -30.68 -43.81 28.33
CA CYS A 261 -30.12 -42.48 28.03
C CYS A 261 -31.07 -41.30 28.33
N GLY A 262 -32.12 -41.55 29.12
CA GLY A 262 -32.83 -40.49 29.82
C GLY A 262 -34.09 -39.99 29.11
N THR A 263 -35.24 -40.32 29.70
CA THR A 263 -36.57 -39.78 29.41
C THR A 263 -36.79 -38.36 29.93
N ASN A 264 -35.74 -37.58 30.23
CA ASN A 264 -35.86 -36.23 30.79
C ASN A 264 -35.42 -35.10 29.85
N PHE A 265 -35.23 -35.36 28.56
CA PHE A 265 -35.21 -34.28 27.59
C PHE A 265 -36.64 -33.84 27.32
N LYS A 266 -37.06 -32.75 27.98
CA LYS A 266 -38.25 -31.96 27.63
C LYS A 266 -38.31 -31.86 26.10
N LYS A 267 -39.49 -32.15 25.56
CA LYS A 267 -39.81 -32.43 24.16
C LYS A 267 -39.57 -31.24 23.20
N ASP A 268 -39.00 -30.14 23.68
CA ASP A 268 -39.09 -28.83 23.02
C ASP A 268 -37.82 -28.43 22.24
N ILE A 269 -36.73 -29.21 22.27
CA ILE A 269 -35.51 -28.84 21.54
C ILE A 269 -34.86 -30.06 20.85
N ILE A 270 -35.62 -30.79 20.04
CA ILE A 270 -35.03 -31.69 19.03
C ILE A 270 -34.97 -30.91 17.72
N ILE A 271 -33.95 -30.07 17.59
CA ILE A 271 -33.59 -29.48 16.29
C ILE A 271 -33.15 -30.67 15.42
N ARG A 272 -33.89 -30.94 14.33
CA ARG A 272 -33.58 -32.10 13.48
C ARG A 272 -32.24 -31.88 12.81
N GLY A 273 -31.48 -32.95 12.56
CA GLY A 273 -30.18 -32.86 11.89
C GLY A 273 -30.21 -32.15 10.52
N SER A 274 -31.38 -32.03 9.90
CA SER A 274 -31.66 -31.24 8.69
C SER A 274 -31.60 -29.73 8.91
N ASP A 275 -32.01 -29.25 10.08
CA ASP A 275 -32.17 -27.82 10.37
C ASP A 275 -30.80 -27.20 10.66
N TYR A 276 -29.87 -27.99 11.22
CA TYR A 276 -28.48 -27.60 11.41
C TYR A 276 -27.70 -27.44 10.10
N GLN A 277 -27.97 -28.27 9.08
CA GLN A 277 -27.35 -28.06 7.76
C GLN A 277 -27.82 -26.74 7.16
N LEU A 278 -29.08 -26.38 7.39
CA LEU A 278 -29.64 -25.10 6.96
C LEU A 278 -28.93 -23.93 7.66
N ILE A 279 -28.75 -24.00 8.98
CA ILE A 279 -28.05 -22.97 9.78
C ILE A 279 -26.59 -22.80 9.31
N LEU A 280 -25.88 -23.90 9.05
CA LEU A 280 -24.50 -23.86 8.59
C LEU A 280 -24.38 -23.26 7.17
N ILE A 281 -25.35 -23.54 6.31
CA ILE A 281 -25.47 -22.91 4.98
C ILE A 281 -25.74 -21.41 5.15
N PHE A 282 -26.65 -21.01 6.06
CA PHE A 282 -26.92 -19.59 6.31
C PHE A 282 -25.72 -18.84 6.87
N LEU A 283 -24.95 -19.44 7.78
CA LEU A 283 -23.71 -18.84 8.30
C LEU A 283 -22.65 -18.67 7.21
N TRP A 284 -22.51 -19.65 6.31
CA TRP A 284 -21.64 -19.54 5.14
C TRP A 284 -22.11 -18.44 4.17
N ILE A 285 -23.41 -18.35 3.91
CA ILE A 285 -23.99 -17.29 3.08
C ILE A 285 -23.73 -15.92 3.71
N PHE A 286 -23.94 -15.78 5.02
CA PHE A 286 -23.73 -14.53 5.73
C PHE A 286 -22.27 -14.09 5.66
N ALA A 287 -21.33 -15.00 5.98
CA ALA A 287 -19.89 -14.72 5.87
C ALA A 287 -19.48 -14.36 4.43
N PHE A 288 -20.04 -15.05 3.43
CA PHE A 288 -19.78 -14.75 2.02
C PHE A 288 -20.35 -13.39 1.59
N CYS A 289 -21.55 -13.03 2.05
CA CYS A 289 -22.17 -11.74 1.80
C CYS A 289 -21.41 -10.58 2.47
N GLU A 290 -20.85 -10.77 3.67
CA GLU A 290 -19.98 -9.77 4.30
C GLU A 290 -18.69 -9.57 3.50
N VAL A 291 -18.04 -10.65 3.05
CA VAL A 291 -16.83 -10.56 2.22
C VAL A 291 -17.12 -9.84 0.90
N ILE A 292 -18.25 -10.10 0.25
CA ILE A 292 -18.66 -9.40 -0.99
C ILE A 292 -18.97 -7.93 -0.71
N SER A 293 -19.74 -7.63 0.34
CA SER A 293 -20.10 -6.25 0.68
C SER A 293 -18.86 -5.42 0.99
N PHE A 294 -17.87 -6.02 1.65
CA PHE A 294 -16.59 -5.38 1.94
C PHE A 294 -15.74 -5.17 0.68
N LEU A 295 -15.65 -6.18 -0.21
CA LEU A 295 -14.97 -6.05 -1.50
C LEU A 295 -15.56 -4.93 -2.37
N LEU A 296 -16.87 -4.73 -2.31
CA LEU A 296 -17.57 -3.65 -3.02
C LEU A 296 -17.25 -2.26 -2.47
N ILE A 297 -16.99 -2.12 -1.17
CA ILE A 297 -16.65 -0.84 -0.53
C ILE A 297 -15.19 -0.45 -0.81
N VAL A 298 -14.26 -1.42 -0.77
CA VAL A 298 -12.82 -1.16 -0.81
C VAL A 298 -12.27 -1.00 -2.23
N LEU A 299 -12.88 -1.65 -3.22
CA LEU A 299 -12.39 -1.61 -4.61
C LEU A 299 -13.49 -1.12 -5.56
N PRO A 300 -13.80 0.19 -5.59
CA PRO A 300 -14.84 0.73 -6.45
C PRO A 300 -14.58 0.44 -7.94
N ASN A 301 -13.31 0.33 -8.35
CA ASN A 301 -12.91 0.01 -9.72
C ASN A 301 -13.01 -1.49 -10.06
N PHE A 302 -13.17 -2.40 -9.08
CA PHE A 302 -13.36 -3.85 -9.34
C PHE A 302 -14.81 -4.24 -9.58
N TYR A 303 -15.74 -3.29 -9.51
CA TYR A 303 -17.18 -3.53 -9.62
C TYR A 303 -17.54 -4.34 -10.87
N PHE A 304 -16.84 -4.10 -11.99
CA PHE A 304 -17.12 -4.77 -13.27
C PHE A 304 -16.75 -6.26 -13.27
N LEU A 305 -15.58 -6.62 -12.72
CA LEU A 305 -15.12 -8.01 -12.60
C LEU A 305 -15.90 -8.76 -11.53
N LEU A 306 -16.21 -8.10 -10.41
CA LEU A 306 -16.96 -8.69 -9.31
C LEU A 306 -18.38 -9.06 -9.75
N ARG A 307 -19.01 -8.25 -10.61
CA ARG A 307 -20.34 -8.54 -11.15
C ARG A 307 -20.40 -9.86 -11.92
N ALA A 308 -19.40 -10.14 -12.76
CA ALA A 308 -19.31 -11.39 -13.50
C ALA A 308 -19.10 -12.59 -12.55
N PHE A 309 -18.24 -12.44 -11.55
CA PHE A 309 -17.98 -13.49 -10.56
C PHE A 309 -19.21 -13.79 -9.69
N ILE A 310 -19.94 -12.75 -9.25
CA ILE A 310 -21.18 -12.90 -8.47
C ILE A 310 -22.24 -13.64 -9.28
N ILE A 311 -22.39 -13.32 -10.57
CA ILE A 311 -23.35 -14.00 -11.45
C ILE A 311 -22.99 -15.48 -11.60
N ILE A 312 -21.73 -15.81 -11.88
CA ILE A 312 -21.27 -17.20 -12.02
C ILE A 312 -21.45 -17.97 -10.71
N PHE A 313 -21.14 -17.35 -9.58
CA PHE A 313 -21.30 -17.97 -8.26
C PHE A 313 -22.78 -18.24 -7.93
N LEU A 314 -23.66 -17.25 -8.13
CA LEU A 314 -25.10 -17.40 -7.94
C LEU A 314 -25.68 -18.48 -8.86
N LEU A 315 -25.23 -18.54 -10.12
CA LEU A 315 -25.67 -19.56 -11.07
C LEU A 315 -25.29 -20.97 -10.60
N ASN A 316 -24.02 -21.18 -10.21
CA ASN A 316 -23.55 -22.44 -9.65
C ASN A 316 -24.30 -22.82 -8.37
N TRP A 317 -24.63 -21.84 -7.53
CA TRP A 317 -25.39 -22.05 -6.31
C TRP A 317 -26.83 -22.51 -6.60
N VAL A 318 -27.53 -21.83 -7.52
CA VAL A 318 -28.89 -22.24 -7.96
C VAL A 318 -28.86 -23.66 -8.51
N ILE A 319 -27.84 -24.03 -9.28
CA ILE A 319 -27.66 -25.39 -9.80
C ILE A 319 -27.49 -26.40 -8.65
N LEU A 320 -26.61 -26.14 -7.68
CA LEU A 320 -26.37 -27.04 -6.54
C LEU A 320 -27.62 -27.20 -5.66
N CYS A 321 -28.33 -26.11 -5.36
CA CYS A 321 -29.59 -26.15 -4.63
C CYS A 321 -30.65 -26.95 -5.38
N SER A 322 -30.76 -26.76 -6.70
CA SER A 322 -31.69 -27.51 -7.55
C SER A 322 -31.40 -29.01 -7.54
N ILE A 323 -30.11 -29.40 -7.62
CA ILE A 323 -29.68 -30.81 -7.53
C ILE A 323 -30.04 -31.41 -6.17
N GLN A 324 -29.84 -30.68 -5.07
CA GLN A 324 -30.19 -31.12 -3.72
C GLN A 324 -31.71 -31.33 -3.56
N ILE A 325 -32.51 -30.40 -4.07
CA ILE A 325 -33.98 -30.49 -4.05
C ILE A 325 -34.44 -31.70 -4.87
N LEU A 326 -33.92 -31.88 -6.09
CA LEU A 326 -34.23 -33.03 -6.94
C LEU A 326 -33.87 -34.36 -6.27
N ARG A 327 -32.72 -34.44 -5.59
CA ARG A 327 -32.33 -35.63 -4.81
C ARG A 327 -33.32 -35.93 -3.67
N LYS A 328 -33.79 -34.90 -2.96
CA LYS A 328 -34.82 -35.07 -1.92
C LYS A 328 -36.16 -35.52 -2.51
N ILE A 329 -36.62 -34.91 -3.61
CA ILE A 329 -37.85 -35.29 -4.29
C ILE A 329 -37.80 -36.74 -4.75
N LYS A 330 -36.68 -37.15 -5.39
CA LYS A 330 -36.48 -38.54 -5.82
C LYS A 330 -36.57 -39.50 -4.64
N LYS A 331 -35.87 -39.21 -3.54
CA LYS A 331 -35.93 -40.03 -2.32
C LYS A 331 -37.34 -40.16 -1.76
N TYR A 332 -38.13 -39.09 -1.75
CA TYR A 332 -39.54 -39.12 -1.32
C TYR A 332 -40.43 -39.92 -2.27
N ARG A 333 -40.21 -39.82 -3.59
CA ARG A 333 -40.93 -40.60 -4.60
C ARG A 333 -40.65 -42.10 -4.44
N ASP A 334 -39.39 -42.48 -4.26
CA ASP A 334 -38.99 -43.88 -4.09
C ASP A 334 -39.57 -44.47 -2.79
N LEU A 335 -39.60 -43.69 -1.70
CA LEU A 335 -40.27 -44.07 -0.46
C LEU A 335 -41.78 -44.28 -0.63
N ARG A 336 -42.44 -43.42 -1.42
CA ARG A 336 -43.88 -43.53 -1.69
C ARG A 336 -44.23 -44.74 -2.56
N LEU A 337 -43.37 -45.11 -3.50
CA LEU A 337 -43.56 -46.28 -4.36
C LEU A 337 -43.39 -47.60 -3.60
N ASN A 338 -42.49 -47.66 -2.61
CA ASN A 338 -42.32 -48.86 -1.77
C ASN A 338 -43.40 -49.04 -0.69
N LEU A 339 -44.30 -48.06 -0.51
CA LEU A 339 -45.42 -48.12 0.44
C LEU A 339 -46.74 -48.53 -0.21
N LYS A 340 -46.77 -48.67 -1.53
CA LYS A 340 -47.87 -49.30 -2.28
C LYS A 340 -47.47 -50.72 -2.65
#